data_AF-X1AI17-F1
#
_entry.id   AF-X1AI17-F1
#
_cell.length_a   1.000
_cell.length_b   1.000
_cell.length_c   1.000
_cell.angle_alpha   90.00
_cell.angle_beta   90.00
_cell.angle_gamma   90.00
#
_symmetry.space_group_name_H-M   'P 1'
#
loop_
_entity.id
_entity.type
_entity.pdbx_description
1 polymer ?
#
loop_
_entity_poly.entity_id
_entity_poly.type
_entity_poly.pdbx_seq_one_letter_code
_entity_poly.pdbx_strand_id
1 'polypeptide(L)' 'MPVRDFTCVLDAGCGGGEYAKETAIKYPHLKISAYDIKGSKLWNKHPKNVNFKQMDLLKLGAENCYDFC' A
#
# COMPACT_ATOMS: atom_id res chain seq x y z
N MET A 1 7.04 15.45 -8.74
CA MET A 1 7.79 15.41 -7.47
C MET A 1 8.82 14.29 -7.55
N PRO A 2 10.05 14.49 -7.08
CA PRO A 2 11.00 13.40 -6.88
C PRO A 2 10.48 12.40 -5.83
N VAL A 3 10.74 11.10 -6.02
CA VAL A 3 10.25 10.01 -5.13
C VAL A 3 10.70 10.20 -3.67
N ARG A 4 11.84 10.82 -3.44
CA ARG A 4 12.37 11.10 -2.09
C ARG A 4 11.46 12.01 -1.24
N ASP A 5 10.57 12.74 -1.90
CA ASP A 5 9.63 13.66 -1.26
C ASP A 5 8.27 12.99 -1.01
N PHE A 6 8.09 11.74 -1.45
CA PHE A 6 6.90 10.95 -1.15
C PHE A 6 6.98 10.42 0.27
N THR A 7 5.82 10.31 0.89
CA THR A 7 5.65 9.83 2.27
C THR A 7 4.57 8.76 2.35
N CYS A 8 3.56 8.82 1.48
CA CYS A 8 2.42 7.91 1.48
C CYS A 8 2.07 7.45 0.06
N VAL A 9 2.05 6.14 -0.17
CA VAL A 9 1.73 5.51 -1.46
C VAL A 9 0.54 4.58 -1.30
N LEU A 10 -0.38 4.62 -2.27
CA LEU A 10 -1.50 3.70 -2.39
C LEU A 10 -1.14 2.56 -3.35
N ASP A 11 -1.43 1.31 -2.93
CA ASP A 11 -1.42 0.13 -3.82
C ASP A 11 -2.85 -0.44 -3.86
N ALA A 12 -3.60 -0.07 -4.91
CA ALA A 12 -5.01 -0.40 -5.07
C ALA A 12 -5.18 -1.66 -5.93
N GLY A 13 -5.86 -2.69 -5.40
CA GLY A 13 -5.94 -4.00 -6.06
C GLY A 13 -4.65 -4.80 -5.90
N CYS A 14 -4.04 -4.70 -4.71
CA CYS A 14 -2.68 -5.16 -4.43
C CYS A 14 -2.48 -6.69 -4.45
N GLY A 15 -3.54 -7.49 -4.55
CA GLY A 15 -3.47 -8.95 -4.66
C GLY A 15 -2.63 -9.61 -3.55
N GLY A 16 -1.53 -10.27 -3.94
CA GLY A 16 -0.57 -10.94 -3.04
C GLY A 16 0.41 -10.00 -2.34
N GLY A 17 0.45 -8.74 -2.75
CA GLY A 17 1.28 -7.70 -2.17
C GLY A 17 2.73 -7.66 -2.64
N GLU A 18 3.08 -8.36 -3.72
CA GLU A 18 4.44 -8.38 -4.28
C GLU A 18 4.96 -6.95 -4.52
N TYR A 19 4.17 -6.13 -5.23
CA TYR A 19 4.53 -4.75 -5.53
C TYR A 19 4.69 -3.88 -4.28
N ALA A 20 3.70 -3.89 -3.37
CA ALA A 20 3.80 -3.19 -2.09
C ALA A 20 5.03 -3.61 -1.27
N LYS A 21 5.33 -4.91 -1.20
CA LYS A 21 6.48 -5.43 -0.42
C LYS A 21 7.80 -5.00 -1.02
N GLU A 22 7.96 -5.13 -2.33
CA GLU A 22 9.18 -4.69 -3.04
C GLU A 22 9.39 -3.19 -2.89
N THR A 23 8.32 -2.40 -3.05
CA THR A 23 8.36 -0.94 -2.90
C THR A 23 8.75 -0.54 -1.47
N ALA A 24 8.21 -1.21 -0.46
CA ALA A 24 8.53 -0.94 0.94
C ALA A 24 9.98 -1.26 1.31
N ILE A 25 10.54 -2.33 0.73
CA ILE A 25 11.95 -2.69 0.92
C ILE A 25 12.85 -1.68 0.22
N LYS A 26 12.51 -1.29 -1.00
CA LYS A 26 13.28 -0.34 -1.81
C LYS A 26 13.26 1.07 -1.24
N TYR A 27 12.15 1.48 -0.62
CA TYR A 27 11.96 2.80 -0.06
C TYR A 27 11.45 2.74 1.39
N PRO A 28 12.34 2.52 2.37
CA PRO A 28 11.94 2.34 3.77
C PRO A 28 11.26 3.55 4.42
N HIS A 29 11.39 4.74 3.82
CA HIS A 29 10.74 5.98 4.28
C HIS A 29 9.27 6.09 3.86
N LEU A 30 8.84 5.33 2.85
CA LEU A 30 7.45 5.36 2.38
C LEU A 30 6.55 4.54 3.29
N LYS A 31 5.38 5.09 3.58
CA LYS A 31 4.23 4.34 4.09
C LYS A 31 3.40 3.86 2.91
N ILE A 32 3.15 2.56 2.84
CA ILE A 32 2.36 1.95 1.76
C ILE A 32 1.03 1.47 2.33
N SER A 33 -0.06 2.01 1.81
CA SER A 33 -1.41 1.53 2.09
C SER A 33 -1.86 0.62 0.95
N ALA A 34 -1.97 -0.67 1.23
CA ALA A 34 -2.33 -1.68 0.25
C ALA A 34 -3.77 -2.15 0.49
N TYR A 35 -4.58 -2.15 -0.55
CA TYR A 35 -6.00 -2.49 -0.46
C TYR A 35 -6.38 -3.50 -1.53
N ASP A 36 -7.15 -4.51 -1.13
CA ASP A 36 -7.75 -5.46 -2.05
C ASP A 36 -9.09 -5.96 -1.50
N ILE A 37 -10.02 -6.29 -2.37
CA ILE A 37 -11.30 -6.88 -1.97
C ILE A 37 -11.12 -8.29 -1.39
N LYS A 38 -10.05 -8.99 -1.82
CA LYS A 38 -9.69 -10.34 -1.37
C LYS A 38 -8.58 -10.26 -0.32
N GLY A 39 -8.81 -10.91 0.81
CA GLY A 39 -7.73 -11.25 1.74
C GLY A 39 -6.82 -12.32 1.12
N SER A 40 -5.52 -12.27 1.45
CA SER A 40 -4.57 -13.31 1.08
C SER A 40 -3.68 -13.70 2.25
N LYS A 41 -3.42 -14.99 2.43
CA LYS A 41 -2.46 -15.50 3.42
C LYS A 41 -1.04 -14.99 3.18
N LEU A 42 -0.76 -14.53 1.95
CA LEU A 42 0.52 -13.90 1.59
C LEU A 42 0.77 -12.59 2.35
N TRP A 43 -0.27 -12.00 2.94
CA TRP A 43 -0.17 -10.81 3.79
C TRP A 43 0.17 -11.11 5.25
N ASN A 44 0.26 -12.38 5.67
CA ASN A 44 0.62 -12.74 7.05
C ASN A 44 2.01 -12.23 7.47
N LYS A 45 2.87 -11.93 6.49
CA LYS A 45 4.18 -11.29 6.70
C LYS A 45 4.36 -10.20 5.66
N HIS A 46 4.57 -8.97 6.12
CA HIS A 46 4.92 -7.83 5.28
C HIS A 46 5.84 -6.87 6.05
N PRO A 47 6.58 -5.98 5.38
CA PRO A 47 7.37 -4.95 6.02
C PRO A 47 6.53 -4.05 6.93
N LYS A 48 7.15 -3.46 7.97
CA LYS A 48 6.46 -2.62 8.98
C LYS A 48 5.84 -1.36 8.39
N ASN A 49 6.37 -0.87 7.28
CA ASN A 49 5.88 0.31 6.57
C ASN A 49 4.82 -0.03 5.51
N VAL A 50 4.34 -1.27 5.46
CA VAL A 50 3.17 -1.66 4.67
C VAL A 50 1.98 -1.90 5.59
N ASN A 51 0.83 -1.36 5.20
CA ASN A 51 -0.43 -1.57 5.88
C ASN A 51 -1.44 -2.15 4.88
N PHE A 52 -1.73 -3.44 4.99
CA PHE A 52 -2.75 -4.09 4.18
C PHE A 52 -4.13 -4.02 4.84
N LYS A 53 -5.15 -3.70 4.05
CA LYS A 53 -6.55 -3.77 4.45
C LYS A 53 -7.38 -4.47 3.38
N GLN A 54 -8.08 -5.53 3.78
CA GLN A 54 -9.11 -6.12 2.93
C GLN A 54 -10.32 -5.20 2.89
N MET A 55 -10.55 -4.51 1.77
CA MET A 55 -11.72 -3.66 1.59
C MET A 55 -12.08 -3.46 0.13
N ASP A 56 -13.34 -3.07 -0.08
CA ASP A 56 -13.80 -2.54 -1.36
C ASP A 56 -13.26 -1.12 -1.53
N LEU A 57 -12.49 -0.90 -2.62
CA LEU A 57 -11.92 0.41 -2.96
C LEU A 57 -13.00 1.48 -3.20
N LEU A 58 -14.20 1.08 -3.61
CA LEU A 58 -15.34 2.02 -3.76
C LEU A 58 -15.80 2.61 -2.42
N LYS A 59 -15.38 2.01 -1.30
CA LYS A 59 -15.64 2.49 0.06
C LYS A 59 -14.46 3.27 0.64
N LEU A 60 -13.38 3.45 -0.11
CA LEU A 60 -12.25 4.26 0.33
C LEU A 60 -12.68 5.74 0.29
N GLY A 61 -12.81 6.35 1.47
CA GLY A 61 -13.20 7.74 1.61
C GLY A 61 -12.22 8.70 0.93
N ALA A 62 -12.74 9.78 0.35
CA ALA A 62 -11.97 10.81 -0.34
C ALA A 62 -11.06 11.62 0.60
N GLU A 63 -11.22 11.49 1.92
CA GLU A 63 -10.32 12.12 2.90
C GLU A 63 -8.90 11.54 2.96
N ASN A 64 -8.62 10.42 2.27
CA ASN A 64 -7.28 9.85 2.23
C ASN A 64 -6.44 10.46 1.10
N CYS A 65 -5.46 11.31 1.45
CA CYS A 65 -4.47 11.83 0.50
C CYS A 65 -3.27 10.89 0.37
N TYR A 66 -2.87 10.61 -0.87
CA TYR A 66 -1.69 9.84 -1.22
C TYR A 66 -0.81 10.64 -2.18
N ASP A 67 0.50 10.52 -2.05
CA ASP A 67 1.46 11.19 -2.93
C ASP A 67 1.50 10.51 -4.31
N PHE A 68 1.15 9.22 -4.36
CA PHE A 68 1.10 8.40 -5.56
C PHE A 68 0.12 7.23 -5.40
N CYS A 69 -0.54 6.87 -6.51
CA CYS A 69 -1.52 5.78 -6.61
C CYS A 69 -1.20 4.88 -7.80
#